data_AF-A0A8T6BRW7-F1
#
_entry.id   AF-A0A8T6BRW7-F1
#
_cell.length_a   1.000
_cell.length_b   1.000
_cell.length_c   1.000
_cell.angle_alpha   90.00
_cell.angle_beta   90.00
_cell.angle_gamma   90.00
#
_symmetry.space_group_name_H-M   'P 1'
#
loop_
_entity.id
_entity.type
_entity.pdbx_description
1 polymer ?
#
loop_
_entity_poly.entity_id
_entity_poly.type
_entity_poly.pdbx_seq_one_letter_code
_entity_poly.pdbx_strand_id
1 'polypeptide(L)'
;VPDDEIMQHRKMALLELIQKHIRQRDLLGLVDQIVSLLVTGNTNDRQLKALFNYVLQTGDAQRFRAFIGEIAERAPQEKEKLMTIADRLREEGRNDGLILGKREEALRIAQEMLDRGLDRELVMMVTRLSPDDLIAQSH
;
A
#
# COMPACT_ATOMS: atom_id res chain seq x y z
N VAL A 1 -10.70 -13.96 18.77
CA VAL A 1 -11.94 -14.04 17.98
C VAL A 1 -11.72 -15.02 16.83
N PRO A 2 -12.46 -16.13 16.79
CA PRO A 2 -12.55 -17.04 15.64
C PRO A 2 -13.01 -16.28 14.40
N ASP A 3 -12.59 -16.72 13.21
CA ASP A 3 -12.99 -16.02 11.97
C ASP A 3 -14.50 -16.15 11.69
N ASP A 4 -15.10 -17.26 12.12
CA ASP A 4 -16.55 -17.49 12.01
C ASP A 4 -17.37 -16.45 12.79
N GLU A 5 -16.85 -15.94 13.91
CA GLU A 5 -17.48 -14.85 14.67
C GLU A 5 -17.33 -13.51 13.93
N ILE A 6 -16.16 -13.26 13.35
CA ILE A 6 -15.89 -12.02 12.58
C ILE A 6 -16.78 -11.94 11.33
N MET A 7 -17.05 -13.09 10.68
CA MET A 7 -17.93 -13.16 9.51
C MET A 7 -19.37 -12.71 9.78
N GLN A 8 -19.83 -12.77 11.03
CA GLN A 8 -21.17 -12.29 11.40
C GLN A 8 -21.31 -10.77 11.29
N HIS A 9 -20.18 -10.04 11.28
CA HIS A 9 -20.18 -8.58 11.27
C HIS A 9 -20.43 -7.97 9.88
N ARG A 10 -20.77 -8.80 8.86
CA ARG A 10 -21.12 -8.41 7.48
C ARG A 10 -20.17 -7.35 6.91
N LYS A 11 -20.53 -6.07 7.04
CA LYS A 11 -19.74 -4.94 6.55
C LYS A 11 -18.42 -4.75 7.30
N MET A 12 -18.28 -5.08 8.58
CA MET A 12 -16.98 -4.89 9.28
C MET A 12 -16.05 -6.10 9.18
N ALA A 13 -16.57 -7.25 8.75
CA ALA A 13 -15.85 -8.52 8.72
C ALA A 13 -14.50 -8.42 7.99
N LEU A 14 -14.46 -7.75 6.83
CA LEU A 14 -13.22 -7.63 6.05
C LEU A 14 -12.12 -6.87 6.80
N LEU A 15 -12.46 -5.77 7.48
CA LEU A 15 -11.47 -4.96 8.20
C LEU A 15 -10.98 -5.66 9.47
N GLU A 16 -11.86 -6.35 10.17
CA GLU A 16 -11.50 -7.13 11.37
C GLU A 16 -10.62 -8.34 11.01
N LEU A 17 -10.93 -9.03 9.90
CA LEU A 17 -10.09 -10.11 9.38
C LEU A 17 -8.71 -9.62 8.99
N ILE A 18 -8.63 -8.50 8.25
CA ILE A 18 -7.36 -7.85 7.92
C ILE A 18 -6.61 -7.56 9.21
N GLN A 19 -7.20 -6.81 10.15
CA GLN A 19 -6.56 -6.40 11.42
C GLN A 19 -6.06 -7.57 12.28
N LYS A 20 -6.79 -8.70 12.31
CA LYS A 20 -6.35 -9.92 12.99
C LYS A 20 -5.13 -10.53 12.29
N HIS A 21 -5.19 -10.66 10.97
CA HIS A 21 -4.15 -11.33 10.20
C HIS A 21 -2.92 -10.46 9.94
N ILE A 22 -3.02 -9.12 10.05
CA ILE A 22 -1.86 -8.20 10.15
C ILE A 22 -0.90 -8.66 11.24
N ARG A 23 -1.45 -9.05 12.40
CA ARG A 23 -0.64 -9.51 13.53
C ARG A 23 -0.04 -10.90 13.32
N GLN A 24 -0.66 -11.71 12.47
CA GLN A 24 -0.26 -13.10 12.23
C GLN A 24 0.63 -13.26 10.98
N ARG A 25 0.67 -12.25 10.10
CA ARG A 25 1.39 -12.25 8.81
C ARG A 25 1.02 -13.43 7.89
N ASP A 26 -0.15 -14.04 8.09
CA ASP A 26 -0.66 -15.10 7.24
C ASP A 26 -1.68 -14.52 6.25
N LEU A 27 -1.21 -14.33 5.02
CA LEU A 27 -1.99 -13.75 3.95
C LEU A 27 -2.78 -14.81 3.16
N LEU A 28 -2.25 -16.04 3.08
CA LEU A 28 -2.88 -17.11 2.31
C LEU A 28 -4.04 -17.74 3.09
N GLY A 29 -3.96 -17.77 4.42
CA GLY A 29 -5.07 -18.19 5.30
C GLY A 29 -6.33 -17.33 5.17
N LEU A 30 -6.23 -16.12 4.60
CA LEU A 30 -7.35 -15.21 4.38
C LEU A 30 -8.15 -15.46 3.10
N VAL A 31 -7.62 -16.24 2.15
CA VAL A 31 -8.18 -16.34 0.79
C VAL A 31 -9.64 -16.80 0.82
N ASP A 32 -9.95 -17.89 1.53
CA ASP A 32 -11.31 -18.46 1.59
C ASP A 32 -12.33 -17.48 2.17
N GLN A 33 -11.91 -16.75 3.19
CA GLN A 33 -12.72 -15.78 3.88
C GLN A 33 -13.00 -14.55 3.02
N ILE A 34 -11.99 -14.08 2.28
CA ILE A 34 -12.12 -12.94 1.38
C ILE A 34 -12.95 -13.29 0.16
N VAL A 35 -12.78 -14.48 -0.41
CA VAL A 35 -13.62 -14.99 -1.49
C VAL A 35 -15.09 -15.03 -1.05
N SER A 36 -15.37 -15.54 0.15
CA SER A 36 -16.73 -15.55 0.71
C SER A 36 -17.32 -14.13 0.84
N LEU A 37 -16.53 -13.17 1.34
CA LEU A 37 -16.97 -11.78 1.50
C LEU A 37 -17.19 -11.06 0.16
N LEU A 38 -16.36 -11.36 -0.85
CA LEU A 38 -16.49 -10.87 -2.21
C LEU A 38 -17.77 -11.40 -2.88
N VAL A 39 -17.96 -12.73 -2.85
CA VAL A 39 -19.12 -13.41 -3.47
C VAL A 39 -20.43 -13.00 -2.82
N THR A 40 -20.44 -12.79 -1.50
CA THR A 40 -21.63 -12.36 -0.76
C THR A 40 -21.93 -10.86 -0.90
N GLY A 41 -21.09 -10.10 -1.61
CA GLY A 41 -21.29 -8.66 -1.85
C GLY A 41 -21.17 -7.80 -0.58
N ASN A 42 -20.55 -8.33 0.48
CA ASN A 42 -20.43 -7.65 1.76
C ASN A 42 -19.24 -6.68 1.83
N THR A 43 -18.46 -6.56 0.76
CA THR A 43 -17.28 -5.68 0.66
C THR A 43 -17.52 -4.46 -0.21
N ASN A 44 -17.03 -3.30 0.21
CA ASN A 44 -16.97 -2.09 -0.62
C ASN A 44 -15.54 -1.77 -1.10
N ASP A 45 -15.43 -0.84 -2.04
CA ASP A 45 -14.16 -0.49 -2.69
C ASP A 45 -13.11 0.06 -1.71
N ARG A 46 -13.51 0.74 -0.63
CA ARG A 46 -12.56 1.21 0.41
C ARG A 46 -11.95 0.05 1.17
N GLN A 47 -12.75 -0.98 1.46
CA GLN A 47 -12.29 -2.16 2.18
C GLN A 47 -11.40 -3.03 1.31
N LEU A 48 -11.74 -3.16 0.02
CA LEU A 48 -10.87 -3.81 -0.95
C LEU A 48 -9.55 -3.04 -1.04
N LYS A 49 -9.57 -1.71 -1.21
CA LYS A 49 -8.34 -0.91 -1.22
C LYS A 49 -7.49 -1.12 0.05
N ALA A 50 -8.11 -1.19 1.23
CA ALA A 50 -7.41 -1.47 2.48
C ALA A 50 -6.78 -2.87 2.52
N LEU A 51 -7.50 -3.90 2.05
CA LEU A 51 -6.97 -5.27 1.92
C LEU A 51 -5.73 -5.29 1.02
N PHE A 52 -5.85 -4.71 -0.17
CA PHE A 52 -4.75 -4.72 -1.12
C PHE A 52 -3.54 -3.90 -0.62
N ASN A 53 -3.77 -2.76 0.02
CA ASN A 53 -2.70 -1.98 0.66
C ASN A 53 -1.98 -2.80 1.74
N TYR A 54 -2.72 -3.54 2.56
CA TYR A 54 -2.13 -4.44 3.53
C TYR A 54 -1.27 -5.52 2.86
N VAL A 55 -1.77 -6.16 1.80
CA VAL A 55 -1.02 -7.19 1.07
C VAL A 55 0.28 -6.62 0.51
N LEU A 56 0.24 -5.43 -0.09
CA LEU A 56 1.40 -4.76 -0.67
C LEU A 56 2.43 -4.34 0.39
N GLN A 57 1.97 -3.96 1.59
CA GLN A 57 2.86 -3.53 2.68
C GLN A 57 3.49 -4.69 3.45
N THR A 58 2.86 -5.87 3.46
CA THR A 58 3.29 -7.01 4.29
C THR A 58 3.81 -8.22 3.52
N GLY A 59 3.48 -8.33 2.24
CA GLY A 59 3.98 -9.39 1.36
C GLY A 59 5.05 -8.90 0.41
N ASP A 60 5.93 -9.82 -0.01
CA ASP A 60 6.72 -9.59 -1.22
C ASP A 60 5.80 -9.65 -2.47
N ALA A 61 6.32 -9.19 -3.59
CA ALA A 61 5.57 -9.15 -4.85
C ALA A 61 5.10 -10.55 -5.31
N GLN A 62 5.75 -11.63 -4.87
CA GLN A 62 5.36 -13.02 -5.19
C GLN A 62 4.15 -13.46 -4.37
N ARG A 63 4.12 -13.16 -3.06
CA ARG A 63 2.95 -13.44 -2.18
C ARG A 63 1.72 -12.67 -2.61
N PHE A 64 1.89 -11.39 -3.00
CA PHE A 64 0.80 -10.60 -3.59
C PHE A 64 0.23 -11.28 -4.84
N ARG A 65 1.10 -11.69 -5.79
CA ARG A 65 0.66 -12.35 -7.03
C ARG A 65 -0.06 -13.66 -6.77
N ALA A 66 0.45 -14.48 -5.84
CA ALA A 66 -0.21 -15.74 -5.45
C ALA A 66 -1.60 -15.47 -4.86
N PHE A 67 -1.71 -14.51 -3.94
CA PHE A 67 -2.98 -14.13 -3.34
C PHE A 67 -4.02 -13.65 -4.37
N ILE A 68 -3.62 -12.78 -5.31
CA ILE A 68 -4.52 -12.33 -6.38
C ILE A 68 -4.89 -13.46 -7.35
N GLY A 69 -3.95 -14.36 -7.65
CA GLY A 69 -4.21 -15.55 -8.46
C GLY A 69 -5.30 -16.44 -7.83
N GLU A 70 -5.14 -16.77 -6.55
CA GLU A 70 -6.08 -17.62 -5.81
C GLU A 70 -7.51 -17.02 -5.75
N ILE A 71 -7.62 -15.72 -5.49
CA ILE A 71 -8.94 -15.06 -5.49
C ILE A 71 -9.54 -15.06 -6.91
N ALA A 72 -8.73 -14.81 -7.95
CA ALA A 72 -9.20 -14.80 -9.32
C ALA A 72 -9.65 -16.18 -9.83
N GLU A 73 -9.03 -17.26 -9.34
CA GLU A 73 -9.45 -18.64 -9.66
C GLU A 73 -10.77 -19.01 -8.96
N ARG A 74 -10.93 -18.63 -7.69
CA ARG A 74 -12.10 -19.01 -6.88
C ARG A 74 -13.31 -18.08 -7.08
N ALA A 75 -13.09 -16.84 -7.52
CA ALA A 75 -14.13 -15.85 -7.82
C ALA A 75 -13.93 -15.20 -9.21
N PRO A 76 -14.10 -15.96 -10.31
CA PRO A 76 -13.81 -15.48 -11.66
C PRO A 76 -14.65 -14.27 -12.08
N GLN A 77 -15.85 -14.10 -11.53
CA GLN A 77 -16.70 -12.94 -11.76
C GLN A 77 -16.14 -11.63 -11.17
N GLU A 78 -15.30 -11.72 -10.13
CA GLU A 78 -14.66 -10.55 -9.52
C GLU A 78 -13.30 -10.22 -10.16
N LYS A 79 -12.82 -11.08 -11.07
CA LYS A 79 -11.48 -11.00 -11.66
C LYS A 79 -11.20 -9.64 -12.30
N GLU A 80 -12.11 -9.12 -13.12
CA GLU A 80 -11.94 -7.84 -13.80
C GLU A 80 -11.83 -6.68 -12.80
N LYS A 81 -12.69 -6.68 -11.77
CA LYS A 81 -12.68 -5.69 -10.69
C LYS A 81 -11.37 -5.74 -9.90
N LEU A 82 -10.91 -6.94 -9.55
CA LEU A 82 -9.66 -7.14 -8.80
C LEU A 82 -8.43 -6.74 -9.61
N MET A 83 -8.39 -7.07 -10.91
CA MET A 83 -7.30 -6.65 -11.80
C MET A 83 -7.25 -5.13 -11.94
N THR A 84 -8.40 -4.48 -12.11
CA THR A 84 -8.48 -3.01 -12.17
C THR A 84 -7.93 -2.36 -10.89
N ILE A 85 -8.25 -2.92 -9.71
CA ILE A 85 -7.72 -2.42 -8.44
C ILE A 85 -6.21 -2.67 -8.34
N ALA A 86 -5.74 -3.86 -8.73
CA ALA A 86 -4.32 -4.20 -8.72
C ALA A 86 -3.50 -3.28 -9.64
N ASP A 87 -4.01 -2.94 -10.82
CA ASP A 87 -3.34 -2.04 -11.76
C ASP A 87 -3.28 -0.60 -11.22
N ARG A 88 -4.39 -0.09 -10.65
CA ARG A 88 -4.38 1.23 -10.00
C ARG A 88 -3.35 1.31 -8.88
N LEU A 89 -3.26 0.29 -8.04
CA LEU A 89 -2.29 0.28 -6.94
C LEU A 89 -0.85 0.20 -7.43
N ARG A 90 -0.60 -0.54 -8.52
CA ARG A 90 0.72 -0.55 -9.16
C ARG A 90 1.08 0.82 -9.72
N GLU A 91 0.12 1.54 -10.30
CA GLU A 91 0.33 2.89 -10.81
C GLU A 91 0.55 3.91 -9.68
N GLU A 92 -0.26 3.87 -8.63
CA GLU A 92 -0.06 4.65 -7.39
C GLU A 92 1.36 4.40 -6.83
N GLY A 93 1.77 3.14 -6.67
CA GLY A 93 3.10 2.80 -6.15
C GLY A 93 4.25 3.25 -7.05
N ARG A 94 4.08 3.26 -8.38
CA ARG A 94 5.09 3.84 -9.30
C ARG A 94 5.19 5.35 -9.16
N ASN A 95 4.06 6.04 -9.05
CA ASN A 95 4.03 7.48 -8.88
C ASN A 95 4.64 7.89 -7.54
N ASP A 96 4.28 7.19 -6.45
CA ASP A 96 4.84 7.40 -5.12
C ASP A 96 6.36 7.17 -5.12
N GLY A 97 6.83 6.09 -5.75
CA GLY A 97 8.25 5.81 -5.90
C GLY A 97 9.00 6.87 -6.70
N LEU A 98 8.40 7.41 -7.77
CA LEU A 98 8.99 8.49 -8.56
C LEU A 98 9.07 9.79 -7.77
N ILE A 99 8.02 10.13 -7.01
CA ILE A 99 7.99 11.31 -6.16
C ILE A 99 9.05 11.19 -5.05
N LEU A 100 9.12 10.03 -4.40
CA LEU A 100 10.11 9.76 -3.36
C LEU A 100 11.53 9.86 -3.92
N GLY A 101 11.82 9.21 -5.05
CA GLY A 101 13.15 9.25 -5.66
C GLY A 101 13.56 10.66 -6.11
N LYS A 102 12.63 11.47 -6.66
CA LYS A 102 12.90 12.88 -6.99
C LYS A 102 13.21 13.70 -5.74
N ARG A 103 12.48 13.46 -4.64
CA ARG A 103 12.70 14.14 -3.36
C ARG A 103 14.02 13.74 -2.72
N GLU A 104 14.36 12.45 -2.73
CA GLU A 104 15.65 11.94 -2.25
C GLU A 104 16.82 12.54 -3.04
N GLU A 105 16.72 12.60 -4.37
CA GLU A 105 17.76 13.21 -5.20
C GLU A 105 17.87 14.73 -4.96
N ALA A 106 16.75 15.44 -4.81
CA ALA A 106 16.76 16.86 -4.45
C ALA A 106 17.45 17.10 -3.11
N LEU A 107 17.19 16.24 -2.11
CA LEU A 107 17.86 16.30 -0.80
C LEU A 107 19.36 16.02 -0.92
N ARG A 108 19.74 15.00 -1.69
CA ARG A 108 21.16 14.67 -1.95
C ARG A 108 21.91 15.84 -2.58
N ILE A 109 21.30 16.48 -3.59
CA ILE A 109 21.86 17.68 -4.24
C ILE A 109 21.94 18.84 -3.24
N ALA A 110 20.88 19.07 -2.46
CA ALA A 110 20.87 20.14 -1.45
C ALA A 110 22.00 19.96 -0.42
N GLN A 111 22.22 18.74 0.07
CA GLN A 111 23.29 18.44 1.01
C GLN A 111 24.66 18.71 0.38
N GLU A 112 24.90 18.23 -0.85
CA GLU A 112 26.16 18.47 -1.56
C GLU A 112 26.41 19.97 -1.80
N MET A 113 25.35 20.75 -2.05
CA MET A 113 25.46 22.21 -2.20
C MET A 113 25.82 22.89 -0.86
N LEU A 114 25.16 22.51 0.23
CA LEU A 114 25.44 23.04 1.57
C LEU A 114 26.86 22.69 2.04
N ASP A 115 27.33 21.47 1.77
CA ASP A 115 28.69 21.03 2.10
C ASP A 115 29.76 21.85 1.34
N ARG A 116 29.42 22.35 0.15
CA ARG A 116 30.25 23.27 -0.64
C ARG A 116 30.16 24.73 -0.18
N GLY A 117 29.37 25.01 0.85
CA GLY A 117 29.20 26.36 1.41
C GLY A 117 28.26 27.26 0.63
N LEU A 118 27.37 26.70 -0.20
CA LEU A 118 26.34 27.49 -0.89
C LEU A 118 25.29 27.98 0.11
N ASP A 119 24.79 29.19 -0.14
CA ASP A 119 23.78 29.82 0.71
C ASP A 119 22.47 29.01 0.74
N ARG A 120 21.86 28.91 1.93
CA ARG A 120 20.68 28.09 2.16
C ARG A 120 19.46 28.56 1.36
N GLU A 121 19.30 29.86 1.14
CA GLU A 121 18.20 30.42 0.36
C GLU A 121 18.34 30.04 -1.13
N LEU A 122 19.58 30.09 -1.64
CA LEU A 122 19.89 29.62 -3.00
C LEU A 122 19.65 28.12 -3.16
N VAL A 123 20.05 27.30 -2.18
CA VAL A 123 19.81 25.85 -2.18
C VAL A 123 18.31 25.54 -2.23
N MET A 124 17.51 26.20 -1.39
CA MET A 124 16.05 26.05 -1.40
C MET A 124 15.43 26.46 -2.74
N MET A 125 15.89 27.56 -3.34
CA MET A 125 15.40 28.00 -4.65
C MET A 125 15.66 26.97 -5.76
N VAL A 126 16.88 26.42 -5.82
CA VAL A 126 17.32 25.50 -6.88
C VAL A 126 16.67 24.12 -6.72
N THR A 127 16.64 23.60 -5.50
CA THR A 127 16.11 22.25 -5.22
C THR A 127 14.61 22.23 -4.99
N ARG A 128 13.98 23.40 -4.82
CA ARG A 128 12.56 23.60 -4.49
C ARG A 128 12.15 22.93 -3.18
N LEU A 129 13.12 22.70 -2.29
CA LEU A 129 12.89 22.15 -0.96
C LEU A 129 12.45 23.24 0.00
N SER A 130 11.58 22.88 0.93
CA SER A 130 11.17 23.75 2.03
C SER A 130 12.24 23.79 3.13
N PRO A 131 12.19 24.78 4.05
CA PRO A 131 13.08 24.81 5.20
C PRO A 131 13.01 23.53 6.04
N ASP A 132 11.81 22.97 6.20
CA ASP A 132 11.54 21.77 7.00
C ASP A 132 12.18 20.52 6.36
N ASP A 133 12.18 20.44 5.03
CA ASP A 133 12.81 19.33 4.30
C ASP A 133 14.32 19.26 4.58
N LEU A 134 14.97 20.42 4.72
CA LEU A 134 16.41 20.54 4.99
C LEU A 134 16.75 20.30 6.47
N ILE A 135 15.81 20.55 7.40
CA ILE A 135 16.01 20.30 8.84
C ILE A 135 15.92 18.81 9.15
N ALA A 136 14.99 18.10 8.49
CA ALA A 136 14.72 16.68 8.73
C ALA A 136 15.92 15.74 8.47
N GLN A 137 16.98 16.19 7.79
CA GLN A 137 18.22 15.42 7.57
C GLN A 137 19.37 15.76 8.52
N SER A 138 19.21 16.74 9.41
CA SER A 138 20.27 17.19 10.33
C SER A 138 20.32 16.46 11.69
N HIS A 139 19.69 15.28 11.79
CA HIS A 139 19.66 14.42 12.99
C HIS A 139 20.17 13.01 12.73
#